data_AF-A0A535VTQ1-F1
#
_entry.id   AF-A0A535VTQ1-F1
#
_cell.length_a   1.000
_cell.length_b   1.000
_cell.length_c   1.000
_cell.angle_alpha   90.00
_cell.angle_beta   90.00
_cell.angle_gamma   90.00
#
_symmetry.space_group_name_H-M   'P 1'
#
loop_
_entity.id
_entity.type
_entity.pdbx_description
1 polymer ?
#
loop_
_entity_poly.entity_id
_entity_poly.type
_entity_poly.pdbx_seq_one_letter_code
_entity_poly.pdbx_strand_id
1 'polypeptide(L)'
;MPSLRGMPWGVALFVVYALAILAGVGLSLGFVVDQAQTVPVTPLGLVVMALLAYTIFTVTVVLQRKAAARGLALGLSTLALPAIPLALLFGQLIGAVLLAALAALLFRGLRTPAAAAWLDQP
;
A
#
# COMPACT_ATOMS: atom_id res chain seq x y z
N MET A 1 -9.92 -15.98 -17.59
CA MET A 1 -9.28 -15.32 -16.42
C MET A 1 -8.15 -14.44 -16.94
N PRO A 2 -8.04 -13.16 -16.53
CA PRO A 2 -6.91 -12.32 -16.95
C PRO A 2 -5.60 -13.00 -16.52
N SER A 3 -4.70 -13.26 -17.46
CA SER A 3 -3.43 -13.91 -17.15
C SER A 3 -2.56 -12.95 -16.34
N LEU A 4 -2.16 -13.37 -15.12
CA LEU A 4 -1.15 -12.66 -14.30
C LEU A 4 0.28 -12.79 -14.88
N ARG A 5 0.48 -13.64 -15.89
CA ARG A 5 1.77 -13.78 -16.58
C ARG A 5 2.05 -12.50 -17.36
N GLY A 6 3.24 -11.93 -17.14
CA GLY A 6 3.67 -10.68 -17.79
C GLY A 6 3.48 -9.41 -16.96
N MET A 7 3.00 -9.52 -15.72
CA MET A 7 2.87 -8.38 -14.82
C MET A 7 4.25 -7.71 -14.61
N PRO A 8 4.39 -6.40 -14.85
CA PRO A 8 5.65 -5.71 -14.59
C PRO A 8 6.04 -5.83 -13.12
N TRP A 9 7.33 -6.04 -12.86
CA TRP A 9 7.85 -6.27 -11.51
C TRP A 9 7.42 -5.17 -10.52
N GLY A 10 7.32 -3.91 -10.96
CA GLY A 10 6.92 -2.78 -10.12
C GLY A 10 5.47 -2.87 -9.65
N VAL A 11 4.57 -3.36 -10.51
CA VAL A 11 3.16 -3.55 -10.15
C VAL A 11 3.02 -4.78 -9.23
N ALA A 12 3.77 -5.85 -9.50
CA ALA A 12 3.79 -7.03 -8.63
C ALA A 12 4.31 -6.70 -7.22
N LEU A 13 5.42 -5.95 -7.13
CA LEU A 13 5.96 -5.45 -5.86
C LEU A 13 4.92 -4.62 -5.10
N PHE A 14 4.22 -3.72 -5.80
CA PHE A 14 3.14 -2.93 -5.20
C PHE A 14 2.01 -3.81 -4.65
N VAL A 15 1.58 -4.84 -5.39
CA VAL A 15 0.52 -5.75 -4.91
C VAL A 15 0.96 -6.49 -3.64
N VAL A 16 2.21 -6.99 -3.60
CA VAL A 16 2.75 -7.62 -2.39
C VAL A 16 2.78 -6.64 -1.22
N TYR A 17 3.22 -5.40 -1.46
CA TYR A 17 3.21 -4.34 -0.46
C TYR A 17 1.79 -4.02 0.05
N ALA A 18 0.82 -3.89 -0.84
CA ALA A 18 -0.57 -3.62 -0.48
C ALA A 18 -1.21 -4.78 0.30
N LEU A 19 -0.88 -6.03 -0.04
CA LEU A 19 -1.29 -7.19 0.73
C LEU A 19 -0.65 -7.22 2.12
N ALA A 20 0.62 -6.80 2.25
CA ALA A 20 1.27 -6.66 3.55
C ALA A 20 0.59 -5.59 4.41
N ILE A 21 0.16 -4.46 3.82
CA ILE A 21 -0.67 -3.46 4.53
C ILE A 21 -1.98 -4.10 4.98
N LEU A 22 -2.70 -4.81 4.11
CA LEU A 22 -3.96 -5.44 4.48
C LEU A 22 -3.80 -6.47 5.60
N ALA A 23 -2.73 -7.26 5.57
CA ALA A 23 -2.42 -8.19 6.64
C ALA A 23 -2.16 -7.46 7.96
N GLY A 24 -1.35 -6.39 7.95
CA GLY A 24 -1.10 -5.57 9.13
C GLY A 24 -2.37 -4.91 9.69
N VAL A 25 -3.22 -4.37 8.82
CA VAL A 25 -4.52 -3.83 9.21
C VAL A 25 -5.41 -4.93 9.79
N GLY A 26 -5.53 -6.07 9.12
CA GLY A 26 -6.32 -7.21 9.58
C GLY A 26 -5.91 -7.70 10.97
N LEU A 27 -4.60 -7.78 11.23
CA LEU A 27 -4.05 -8.14 12.54
C LEU A 27 -4.33 -7.09 13.63
N SER A 28 -4.47 -5.81 13.26
CA SER A 28 -4.78 -4.72 14.21
C SER A 28 -6.28 -4.49 14.42
N LEU A 29 -7.17 -5.15 13.65
CA LEU A 29 -8.61 -4.91 13.73
C LEU A 29 -9.20 -5.16 15.12
N GLY A 30 -8.72 -6.17 15.86
CA GLY A 30 -9.21 -6.44 17.21
C GLY A 30 -9.06 -5.22 18.13
N PHE A 31 -7.87 -4.62 18.16
CA PHE A 31 -7.61 -3.40 18.93
C PHE A 31 -8.50 -2.23 18.50
N VAL A 32 -8.73 -2.06 17.19
CA VAL A 32 -9.57 -0.97 16.67
C VAL A 32 -11.04 -1.19 17.06
N VAL A 33 -11.52 -2.42 16.97
CA VAL A 33 -12.90 -2.80 17.32
C VAL A 33 -13.14 -2.64 18.81
N ASP A 34 -12.20 -3.06 19.67
CA ASP A 34 -12.31 -2.91 21.11
C ASP A 34 -12.42 -1.44 21.52
N GLN A 35 -11.64 -0.55 20.89
CA GLN A 35 -11.78 0.88 21.13
C GLN A 35 -13.13 1.43 20.64
N ALA A 36 -13.61 0.97 19.49
CA ALA A 36 -14.88 1.41 18.93
C ALA A 36 -16.11 1.05 19.80
N GLN A 37 -16.01 0.02 20.63
CA GLN A 37 -17.06 -0.33 21.60
C GLN A 37 -17.24 0.72 22.70
N THR A 38 -16.14 1.38 23.09
CA THR A 38 -16.16 2.40 24.15
C THR A 38 -16.42 3.81 23.59
N VAL A 39 -15.85 4.12 22.43
CA VAL A 39 -16.02 5.38 21.72
C VAL A 39 -16.27 5.07 20.25
N PRO A 40 -17.50 5.26 19.72
CA PRO A 40 -17.86 4.83 18.37
C PRO A 40 -16.99 5.41 17.25
N VAL A 41 -16.45 6.62 17.43
CA VAL A 41 -15.59 7.28 16.45
C VAL A 41 -14.30 7.74 17.12
N THR A 42 -13.18 7.17 16.69
CA THR A 42 -11.84 7.56 17.14
C THR A 42 -10.99 8.00 15.96
N PRO A 43 -10.05 8.95 16.14
CA PRO A 43 -9.14 9.35 15.07
C PRO A 43 -8.35 8.17 14.49
N LEU A 44 -7.91 7.25 15.34
CA LEU A 44 -7.19 6.05 14.92
C LEU A 44 -8.10 5.13 14.09
N GLY A 45 -9.33 4.89 14.53
CA GLY A 45 -10.31 4.11 13.77
C GLY A 45 -10.57 4.70 12.38
N LEU A 46 -10.73 6.03 12.28
CA LEU A 46 -10.90 6.72 10.99
C LEU A 46 -9.71 6.49 10.06
N VAL A 47 -8.48 6.61 10.57
CA VAL A 47 -7.26 6.38 9.78
C VAL A 47 -7.20 4.93 9.30
N VAL A 48 -7.47 3.95 10.16
CA VAL A 48 -7.42 2.53 9.80
C VAL A 48 -8.50 2.18 8.77
N MET A 49 -9.72 2.69 8.95
CA MET A 49 -10.81 2.47 7.99
C MET A 49 -10.53 3.12 6.63
N ALA A 50 -10.00 4.34 6.63
CA ALA A 50 -9.58 5.01 5.40
C ALA A 50 -8.45 4.23 4.70
N LEU A 51 -7.46 3.76 5.45
CA LEU A 51 -6.35 2.96 4.91
C LEU A 51 -6.85 1.63 4.34
N LEU A 52 -7.76 0.93 5.05
CA LEU A 52 -8.36 -0.31 4.58
C LEU A 52 -9.13 -0.08 3.27
N ALA A 53 -10.03 0.91 3.25
CA ALA A 53 -10.83 1.23 2.07
C ALA A 53 -9.93 1.62 0.88
N TYR A 54 -8.98 2.52 1.10
CA TYR A 54 -8.06 2.98 0.07
C TYR A 54 -7.18 1.84 -0.46
N THR A 55 -6.73 0.94 0.41
CA THR A 55 -5.89 -0.20 0.00
C THR A 55 -6.68 -1.22 -0.80
N ILE A 56 -7.86 -1.66 -0.32
CA ILE A 56 -8.70 -2.63 -1.05
C ILE A 56 -9.11 -2.06 -2.41
N PHE A 57 -9.58 -0.80 -2.44
CA PHE A 57 -9.95 -0.13 -3.69
C PHE A 57 -8.77 -0.02 -4.66
N THR A 58 -7.60 0.39 -4.17
CA THR A 58 -6.42 0.52 -5.03
C THR A 58 -5.99 -0.85 -5.60
N VAL A 59 -5.98 -1.90 -4.77
CA VAL A 59 -5.63 -3.25 -5.22
C VAL A 59 -6.61 -3.75 -6.27
N THR A 60 -7.92 -3.57 -6.07
CA THR A 60 -8.91 -4.01 -7.07
C THR A 60 -8.73 -3.26 -8.39
N VAL A 61 -8.57 -1.94 -8.36
CA VAL A 61 -8.38 -1.11 -9.56
C VAL A 61 -7.05 -1.44 -10.28
N VAL A 62 -5.98 -1.77 -9.53
CA VAL A 62 -4.70 -2.26 -10.09
C VAL A 62 -4.89 -3.62 -10.77
N LEU A 63 -5.57 -4.57 -10.12
CA LEU A 63 -5.80 -5.90 -10.67
C LEU A 63 -6.77 -5.87 -11.87
N GLN A 64 -7.70 -4.92 -11.88
CA GLN A 64 -8.60 -4.61 -12.99
C GLN A 64 -7.91 -3.82 -14.13
N ARG A 65 -6.61 -3.52 -14.00
CA ARG A 65 -5.79 -2.81 -15.00
C ARG A 65 -6.42 -1.50 -15.48
N LYS A 66 -6.87 -0.67 -14.55
CA LYS A 66 -7.42 0.65 -14.89
C LYS A 66 -6.34 1.71 -14.86
N ALA A 67 -6.37 2.65 -15.81
CA ALA A 67 -5.37 3.72 -15.90
C ALA A 67 -5.27 4.56 -14.61
N ALA A 68 -6.41 4.78 -13.94
CA ALA A 68 -6.50 5.47 -12.66
C ALA A 68 -5.69 4.78 -11.54
N ALA A 69 -5.42 3.47 -11.64
CA ALA A 69 -4.72 2.70 -10.63
C ALA A 69 -3.31 3.22 -10.35
N ARG A 70 -2.63 3.79 -11.36
CA ARG A 70 -1.23 4.23 -11.21
C ARG A 70 -1.10 5.37 -10.20
N GLY A 71 -2.01 6.34 -10.27
CA GLY A 71 -2.04 7.47 -9.33
C GLY A 71 -2.33 7.00 -7.91
N LEU A 72 -3.30 6.09 -7.76
CA LEU A 72 -3.67 5.51 -6.47
C LEU A 72 -2.54 4.67 -5.87
N ALA A 73 -1.88 3.84 -6.67
CA ALA A 73 -0.75 3.03 -6.23
C ALA A 73 0.44 3.88 -5.78
N LEU A 74 0.72 4.98 -6.50
CA LEU A 74 1.73 5.95 -6.09
C LEU A 74 1.34 6.65 -4.78
N GLY A 75 0.07 7.02 -4.63
CA GLY A 75 -0.47 7.59 -3.40
C GLY A 75 -0.29 6.66 -2.20
N LEU A 76 -0.69 5.39 -2.32
CA LEU A 76 -0.51 4.39 -1.26
C LEU A 76 0.97 4.10 -0.96
N SER A 77 1.85 4.21 -1.97
CA SER A 77 3.30 4.05 -1.79
C SER A 77 3.94 5.19 -0.99
N THR A 78 3.29 6.36 -0.90
CA THR A 78 3.78 7.46 -0.05
C THR A 78 3.78 7.11 1.44
N LEU A 79 2.98 6.13 1.87
CA LEU A 79 2.93 5.68 3.26
C LEU A 79 4.27 5.09 3.74
N ALA A 80 5.12 4.61 2.82
CA ALA A 80 6.47 4.16 3.15
C ALA A 80 7.40 5.32 3.54
N LEU A 81 7.13 6.55 3.10
CA LEU A 81 7.96 7.72 3.39
C LEU A 81 7.95 8.13 4.87
N PRO A 82 6.79 8.35 5.54
CA PRO A 82 6.76 8.68 6.96
C PRO A 82 7.21 7.51 7.85
N ALA A 83 7.16 6.27 7.35
CA ALA A 83 7.64 5.11 8.08
C ALA A 83 9.18 5.13 8.29
N ILE A 84 9.94 5.79 7.40
CA ILE A 84 11.41 5.90 7.49
C ILE A 84 11.86 6.71 8.71
N PRO A 85 11.48 8.00 8.88
CA PRO A 85 11.88 8.77 10.06
C PRO A 85 11.30 8.18 11.34
N LEU A 86 10.11 7.56 11.28
CA LEU A 86 9.52 6.86 12.41
C LEU A 86 10.40 5.67 12.86
N ALA A 87 10.88 4.84 11.92
CA ALA A 87 11.80 3.76 12.24
C ALA A 87 13.12 4.26 12.84
N LEU A 88 13.67 5.37 12.31
CA LEU A 88 14.88 5.99 12.87
C LEU A 88 14.66 6.52 14.31
N LEU A 89 13.49 7.10 14.59
CA LEU A 89 13.15 7.59 15.92
C LEU A 89 13.12 6.46 16.96
N PHE A 90 12.71 5.25 16.56
CA PHE A 90 12.74 4.06 17.40
C PHE A 90 14.08 3.29 17.37
N GLY A 91 15.14 3.89 16.81
CA GLY A 91 16.48 3.29 16.76
C GLY A 91 16.63 2.12 15.77
N GLN A 92 15.64 1.89 14.90
CA GLN A 92 15.60 0.76 13.96
C GLN A 92 16.33 1.12 12.66
N LEU A 93 17.65 1.23 12.70
CA LEU A 93 18.45 1.64 11.53
C LEU A 93 18.26 0.68 10.33
N ILE A 94 18.32 -0.63 10.58
CA ILE A 94 18.12 -1.64 9.52
C ILE A 94 16.71 -1.54 8.94
N GLY A 95 15.69 -1.39 9.80
CA GLY A 95 14.30 -1.19 9.38
C GLY A 95 14.12 0.05 8.52
N ALA A 96 14.72 1.17 8.91
CA ALA A 96 14.67 2.41 8.13
C ALA A 96 15.32 2.26 6.74
N VAL A 97 16.45 1.56 6.64
CA VAL A 97 17.11 1.28 5.35
C VAL A 97 16.23 0.40 4.48
N LEU A 98 15.62 -0.65 5.03
CA LEU A 98 14.70 -1.52 4.29
C LEU A 98 13.47 -0.75 3.79
N LEU A 99 12.88 0.11 4.62
CA LEU A 99 11.75 0.95 4.24
C LEU A 99 12.13 1.97 3.16
N ALA A 100 13.32 2.57 3.26
CA ALA A 100 13.83 3.48 2.25
C ALA A 100 14.07 2.77 0.91
N ALA A 101 14.64 1.58 0.94
CA ALA A 101 14.81 0.74 -0.25
C ALA A 101 13.46 0.35 -0.87
N LEU A 102 12.50 -0.08 -0.05
CA LEU A 102 11.14 -0.41 -0.49
C LEU A 102 10.46 0.81 -1.14
N ALA A 103 10.50 1.98 -0.50
CA ALA A 103 9.95 3.21 -1.05
C ALA A 103 10.59 3.52 -2.42
N ALA A 104 11.92 3.53 -2.50
CA ALA A 104 12.64 3.79 -3.74
C ALA A 104 12.24 2.81 -4.86
N LEU A 105 12.14 1.52 -4.54
CA LEU A 105 11.74 0.48 -5.50
C LEU A 105 10.28 0.63 -5.96
N LEU A 106 9.35 0.95 -5.06
CA LEU A 106 7.95 1.22 -5.40
C LEU A 106 7.82 2.43 -6.32
N PHE A 107 8.41 3.57 -5.96
CA PHE A 107 8.35 4.78 -6.78
C PHE A 107 9.02 4.58 -8.13
N ARG A 108 10.18 3.93 -8.17
CA ARG A 108 10.89 3.66 -9.43
C ARG A 108 10.11 2.67 -10.30
N GLY A 109 9.60 1.59 -9.72
CA GLY A 109 8.86 0.54 -10.42
C GLY A 109 7.54 1.04 -11.02
N LEU A 110 6.75 1.77 -10.24
CA LEU A 110 5.43 2.28 -10.67
C LEU A 110 5.51 3.44 -11.68
N ARG A 111 6.63 4.16 -11.73
CA ARG A 111 6.87 5.23 -12.73
C ARG A 111 7.38 4.72 -14.06
N THR A 112 7.67 3.42 -14.20
CA THR A 112 8.13 2.86 -15.48
C THR A 112 7.04 2.89 -16.55
N PRO A 113 7.41 3.07 -17.83
CA PRO A 113 6.45 3.01 -18.93
C PRO A 113 5.79 1.62 -19.05
N ALA A 114 6.49 0.56 -18.65
CA ALA A 114 5.93 -0.80 -18.61
C ALA A 114 4.77 -0.91 -17.60
N ALA A 115 4.90 -0.31 -16.42
CA ALA A 115 3.80 -0.26 -15.44
C ALA A 115 2.61 0.55 -15.95
N ALA A 116 2.87 1.67 -16.64
CA ALA A 116 1.82 2.47 -17.25
C ALA A 116 1.07 1.70 -18.35
N ALA A 117 1.81 1.09 -19.29
CA ALA A 117 1.24 0.33 -20.39
C ALA A 117 0.45 -0.91 -19.91
N TRP A 118 0.85 -1.51 -18.79
CA TRP A 118 0.11 -2.64 -18.20
C TRP A 118 -1.22 -2.20 -17.57
N LEU A 119 -1.24 -1.05 -16.91
CA LEU A 119 -2.42 -0.50 -16.25
C LEU A 119 -3.39 0.21 -17.20
N ASP A 120 -3.03 0.35 -18.49
CA ASP A 120 -3.88 0.94 -19.53
C ASP A 120 -4.52 -0.11 -20.44
N GLN A 121 -4.40 -1.39 -20.07
CA GLN A 121 -5.00 -2.50 -20.82
C GLN A 121 -6.48 -2.67 -20.43
N PRO A 122 -7.40 -2.80 -21.40
CA PRO A 122 -8.83 -2.90 -21.14
C PRO A 122 -9.24 -4.13 -20.31
#